data_AF-A0A2U1LCN4-F1
#
_entry.id   AF-A0A2U1LCN4-F1
#
_cell.length_a   1.000
_cell.length_b   1.000
_cell.length_c   1.000
_cell.angle_alpha   90.00
_cell.angle_beta   90.00
_cell.angle_gamma   90.00
#
_symmetry.space_group_name_H-M   'P 1'
#
loop_
_entity.id
_entity.type
_entity.pdbx_description
1 polymer ?
#
loop_
_entity_poly.entity_id
_entity_poly.type
_entity_poly.pdbx_seq_one_letter_code
_entity_poly.pdbx_strand_id
1 'polypeptide(L)' 'MRKWWWKMATGNISLDDVIEIAKIMKPRSMAKELQGTVKEILGTCVSVGCTVDGKDPKDLQQEIADGDVEIP' A
#
# COMPACT_ATOMS: atom_id res chain seq x y z
N MET A 1 9.25 5.12 11.32
CA MET A 1 7.88 4.64 11.61
C MET A 1 6.87 5.77 11.82
N ARG A 2 7.14 6.80 12.63
CA ARG A 2 6.15 7.86 12.94
C ARG A 2 5.67 8.74 11.75
N LYS A 3 6.47 8.95 10.69
CA LYS A 3 6.08 9.82 9.55
C LYS A 3 4.93 9.26 8.69
N TRP A 4 4.91 7.95 8.44
CA TRP A 4 3.94 7.31 7.54
C TRP A 4 2.56 7.15 8.15
N TRP A 5 2.51 6.87 9.45
CA TRP A 5 1.25 6.71 10.15
C TRP A 5 0.43 8.01 10.18
N TRP A 6 1.09 9.17 10.26
CA TRP A 6 0.42 10.47 10.15
C TRP A 6 -0.18 10.72 8.76
N LYS A 7 0.51 10.28 7.68
CA LYS A 7 -0.02 10.32 6.31
C LYS A 7 -1.25 9.42 6.14
N MET A 8 -1.25 8.25 6.77
CA MET A 8 -2.43 7.36 6.76
C MET A 8 -3.60 7.94 7.58
N ALA A 9 -3.31 8.66 8.67
CA ALA A 9 -4.32 9.32 9.50
C ALA A 9 -5.02 10.51 8.80
N THR A 10 -4.40 11.11 7.79
CA THR A 10 -5.03 12.17 6.97
C THR A 10 -6.08 11.66 5.97
N GLY A 11 -6.35 10.35 5.94
CA GLY A 11 -7.50 9.76 5.23
C GLY A 11 -7.30 9.50 3.73
N ASN A 12 -6.29 10.11 3.10
CA ASN A 12 -5.91 9.83 1.71
C ASN A 12 -4.38 9.79 1.55
N ILE A 13 -3.88 8.77 0.86
CA ILE A 13 -2.45 8.60 0.51
C ILE A 13 -2.33 8.29 -0.98
N SER A 14 -1.24 8.71 -1.63
CA SER A 14 -1.00 8.40 -3.04
C SER A 14 -0.46 6.98 -3.23
N LEU A 15 -0.70 6.37 -4.39
CA LEU A 15 -0.14 5.05 -4.71
C LEU A 15 1.39 5.07 -4.73
N ASP A 16 1.99 6.18 -5.19
CA ASP A 16 3.45 6.39 -5.21
C ASP A 16 4.05 6.36 -3.80
N ASP A 17 3.41 7.04 -2.84
CA ASP A 17 3.79 6.97 -1.43
C ASP A 17 3.74 5.52 -0.91
N VAL A 18 2.71 4.76 -1.30
CA VAL A 18 2.58 3.34 -0.91
C VAL A 18 3.72 2.49 -1.50
N ILE A 19 4.11 2.73 -2.75
CA ILE A 19 5.23 2.06 -3.41
C ILE A 19 6.56 2.40 -2.71
N GLU A 20 6.78 3.65 -2.33
CA GLU A 20 7.96 4.07 -1.58
C GLU A 20 8.02 3.45 -0.18
N ILE A 21 6.88 3.35 0.53
CA ILE A 21 6.79 2.58 1.79
C ILE A 21 7.19 1.14 1.54
N ALA A 22 6.61 0.53 0.49
CA ALA A 22 6.82 -0.88 0.20
C ALA A 22 8.29 -1.17 -0.13
N LYS A 23 8.99 -0.29 -0.86
CA LYS A 23 10.44 -0.40 -1.09
C LYS A 23 11.24 -0.32 0.22
N ILE A 24 10.89 0.59 1.12
CA ILE A 24 11.54 0.74 2.44
C ILE A 24 11.22 -0.45 3.37
N MET A 25 10.05 -1.06 3.22
CA MET A 25 9.60 -2.23 3.99
C MET A 25 10.01 -3.56 3.35
N LYS A 26 10.42 -3.58 2.08
CA LYS A 26 10.88 -4.77 1.36
C LYS A 26 11.91 -5.62 2.11
N PRO A 27 12.98 -5.06 2.74
CA PRO A 27 13.94 -5.87 3.50
C PRO A 27 13.36 -6.42 4.83
N ARG A 28 12.22 -5.91 5.28
CA ARG A 28 11.50 -6.37 6.49
C ARG A 28 10.31 -7.28 6.18
N SER A 29 9.80 -7.21 4.95
CA SER A 29 8.70 -8.03 4.44
C SER A 29 9.27 -9.35 3.93
N MET A 30 8.54 -10.45 4.17
CA MET A 30 8.91 -11.77 3.64
C MET A 30 8.39 -11.99 2.21
N ALA A 31 7.83 -10.97 1.57
CA ALA A 31 7.29 -11.09 0.22
C ALA A 31 8.42 -11.25 -0.82
N LYS A 32 8.28 -12.23 -1.72
CA LYS A 32 9.20 -12.44 -2.85
C LYS A 32 9.19 -11.25 -3.80
N GLU A 33 8.01 -10.73 -4.13
CA GLU A 33 7.82 -9.63 -5.11
C GLU A 33 7.40 -8.33 -4.43
N LEU A 34 7.65 -7.17 -5.06
CA LEU A 34 7.24 -5.86 -4.53
C LEU A 34 5.72 -5.75 -4.41
N GLN A 35 4.99 -6.40 -5.32
CA GLN A 35 3.53 -6.56 -5.26
C GLN A 35 3.04 -7.14 -3.93
N GLY A 36 3.73 -8.17 -3.41
CA GLY A 36 3.37 -8.77 -2.12
C GLY A 36 3.53 -7.80 -0.96
N THR A 37 4.63 -7.03 -0.94
CA THR A 37 4.84 -6.01 0.09
C THR A 37 3.83 -4.88 -0.03
N VAL A 38 3.47 -4.44 -1.24
CA VAL A 38 2.43 -3.41 -1.44
C VAL A 38 1.07 -3.88 -0.91
N LYS A 39 0.68 -5.13 -1.16
CA LYS A 39 -0.56 -5.72 -0.61
C LYS A 39 -0.59 -5.70 0.93
N GLU A 40 0.54 -5.93 1.60
CA GLU A 40 0.63 -5.81 3.07
C GLU A 40 0.39 -4.37 3.55
N ILE A 41 0.95 -3.38 2.86
CA ILE A 41 0.72 -1.96 3.19
C ILE A 41 -0.74 -1.59 2.97
N LEU A 42 -1.33 -1.99 1.84
CA LEU A 42 -2.75 -1.76 1.54
C LEU A 42 -3.67 -2.44 2.57
N GLY A 43 -3.34 -3.64 3.05
CA GLY A 43 -4.07 -4.30 4.12
C GLY A 43 -4.05 -3.52 5.45
N THR A 44 -2.94 -2.83 5.72
CA THR A 44 -2.84 -1.91 6.86
C THR A 44 -3.73 -0.68 6.66
N CYS A 45 -3.77 -0.13 5.44
CA CYS A 45 -4.65 0.98 5.07
C CYS A 45 -6.13 0.66 5.30
N VAL A 46 -6.57 -0.57 5.00
CA VAL A 46 -7.94 -1.04 5.28
C VAL A 46 -8.25 -0.97 6.77
N SER A 47 -7.35 -1.46 7.63
CA SER A 47 -7.55 -1.47 9.08
C SER A 47 -7.55 -0.06 9.69
N VAL A 48 -6.79 0.87 9.09
CA VAL A 48 -6.73 2.27 9.50
C VAL A 48 -7.94 3.06 8.98
N GLY A 49 -8.59 2.59 7.90
CA GLY A 49 -9.69 3.29 7.24
C GLY A 49 -9.23 4.46 6.38
N CYS A 50 -8.09 4.33 5.70
CA CYS A 50 -7.63 5.34 4.73
C CYS A 50 -7.87 4.90 3.28
N THR A 51 -8.10 5.89 2.43
CA THR A 51 -8.22 5.71 0.98
C THR A 51 -6.87 5.89 0.31
N VAL A 52 -6.69 5.24 -0.84
CA VAL A 52 -5.47 5.34 -1.64
C VAL A 52 -5.85 5.86 -3.02
N ASP A 53 -5.38 7.05 -3.37
CA ASP A 53 -5.74 7.73 -4.62
C ASP A 53 -7.26 7.87 -4.82
N GLY A 54 -7.99 8.10 -3.72
CA GLY A 54 -9.45 8.14 -3.72
C GLY A 54 -10.16 6.82 -4.01
N LYS A 55 -9.42 5.71 -4.15
CA LYS A 55 -9.96 4.35 -4.25
C LYS A 55 -9.93 3.63 -2.90
N ASP A 56 -10.81 2.65 -2.78
CA ASP A 56 -10.80 1.74 -1.64
C ASP A 56 -9.56 0.84 -1.69
N PRO A 57 -8.79 0.70 -0.59
CA PRO A 57 -7.60 -0.15 -0.56
C PRO A 57 -7.90 -1.64 -0.77
N LYS A 58 -9.17 -2.06 -0.65
CA LYS A 58 -9.61 -3.43 -1.02
C LYS A 58 -9.69 -3.62 -2.52
N ASP A 59 -10.24 -2.65 -3.24
CA ASP A 59 -10.36 -2.72 -4.70
C ASP A 59 -8.97 -2.69 -5.34
N LEU A 60 -8.08 -1.82 -4.85
CA LEU A 60 -6.69 -1.79 -5.29
C LEU A 60 -5.94 -3.11 -5.04
N GLN A 61 -6.20 -3.79 -3.92
CA GLN A 61 -5.61 -5.11 -3.67
C GLN A 61 -6.05 -6.14 -4.72
N GLN A 62 -7.30 -6.04 -5.19
CA GLN A 62 -7.85 -6.88 -6.23
C GLN A 62 -7.25 -6.53 -7.59
N GLU A 63 -7.19 -5.25 -7.97
CA GLU A 63 -6.55 -4.78 -9.21
C GLU A 63 -5.07 -5.24 -9.30
N ILE A 64 -4.34 -5.22 -8.18
CA ILE A 64 -2.95 -5.72 -8.13
C ILE A 64 -2.90 -7.27 -8.18
N ALA A 65 -3.94 -7.96 -7.72
CA ALA A 65 -4.03 -9.42 -7.85
C ALA A 65 -4.39 -9.87 -9.26
N ASP A 66 -5.25 -9.11 -9.94
CA ASP A 66 -5.67 -9.33 -11.32
C ASP A 66 -4.57 -8.89 -12.31
N GLY A 67 -3.62 -8.06 -11.87
CA GLY A 67 -2.49 -7.59 -12.66
C GLY A 67 -2.78 -6.30 -13.44
N ASP A 68 -3.91 -5.64 -13.17
CA ASP A 68 -4.31 -4.36 -13.75
C ASP A 68 -3.41 -3.20 -13.29
N VAL A 69 -2.84 -3.30 -12.08
CA VAL A 69 -1.90 -2.30 -11.53
C VAL A 69 -0.49 -2.88 -11.57
N GLU A 70 0.32 -2.41 -12.53
CA GLU A 70 1.73 -2.73 -12.58
C GLU A 70 2.48 -2.06 -11.42
N ILE A 71 3.18 -2.90 -10.66
CA ILE A 71 4.06 -2.45 -9.59
C ILE A 71 5.50 -2.73 -10.03
N PRO A 72 6.37 -1.72 -10.07
CA PRO A 72 7.76 -1.84 -10.49
C PRO A 72 8.61 -2.68 -9.52
#